data_AF-A0A4Y8PZC2-F1
#
_entry.id   AF-A0A4Y8PZC2-F1
#
_cell.length_a   1.000
_cell.length_b   1.000
_cell.length_c   1.000
_cell.angle_alpha   90.00
_cell.angle_beta   90.00
_cell.angle_gamma   90.00
#
_symmetry.space_group_name_H-M   'P 1'
#
loop_
_entity.id
_entity.type
_entity.pdbx_description
1 polymer ?
#
loop_
_entity_poly.entity_id
_entity_poly.type
_entity_poly.pdbx_seq_one_letter_code
_entity_poly.pdbx_strand_id
1 'polypeptide(L)'
;MSNYIVALVLGILVLAGLTYMNLRRLKNSKADLRQLKKRTLLGTVVALALFVIQLLFRQGELGYLLFFGVMTLFMAAHYIGVLYYSKKRGF
;
A
#
# COMPACT_ATOMS: atom_id res chain seq x y z
N MET A 1 -2.03 24.19 12.63
CA MET A 1 -1.67 23.10 11.71
C MET A 1 -2.35 23.34 10.37
N SER A 2 -1.66 23.16 9.26
CA SER A 2 -2.30 23.34 7.95
C SER A 2 -3.26 22.18 7.63
N ASN A 3 -4.42 22.48 7.04
CA ASN A 3 -5.47 21.50 6.71
C ASN A 3 -4.95 20.30 5.89
N TYR A 4 -3.90 20.50 5.07
CA TYR A 4 -3.30 19.40 4.29
C TYR A 4 -2.59 18.36 5.16
N ILE A 5 -1.99 18.75 6.29
CA ILE A 5 -1.30 17.81 7.20
C ILE A 5 -2.33 16.93 7.89
N VAL A 6 -3.44 17.52 8.32
CA VAL A 6 -4.54 16.80 8.98
C VAL A 6 -5.14 15.78 8.02
N ALA A 7 -5.42 16.17 6.77
CA ALA A 7 -5.92 15.25 5.75
C ALA A 7 -4.94 14.11 5.46
N LEU A 8 -3.64 14.40 5.40
CA LEU A 8 -2.60 13.40 5.17
C LEU A 8 -2.50 12.38 6.32
N VAL A 9 -2.52 12.86 7.57
CA VAL A 9 -2.53 11.98 8.76
C VAL A 9 -3.78 11.10 8.77
N LEU A 10 -4.96 11.67 8.51
CA LEU A 10 -6.20 10.90 8.41
C LEU A 10 -6.13 9.85 7.30
N GLY A 11 -5.61 10.21 6.12
CA GLY A 11 -5.42 9.28 5.01
C GLY A 11 -4.51 8.11 5.38
N ILE A 12 -3.38 8.37 6.05
CA ILE A 12 -2.47 7.33 6.52
C ILE A 12 -3.16 6.42 7.54
N LEU A 13 -3.92 6.97 8.49
CA LEU A 13 -4.64 6.17 9.49
C LEU A 13 -5.69 5.27 8.86
N VAL A 14 -6.44 5.78 7.88
CA VAL A 14 -7.42 4.98 7.13
C VAL A 14 -6.74 3.84 6.36
N LEU A 15 -5.64 4.14 5.66
CA LEU A 15 -4.87 3.15 4.92
C LEU A 15 -4.25 2.09 5.85
N ALA A 16 -3.73 2.48 7.01
CA ALA A 16 -3.24 1.55 8.02
C ALA A 16 -4.36 0.64 8.53
N GLY A 17 -5.53 1.21 8.84
CA GLY A 17 -6.71 0.47 9.26
C GLY A 17 -7.18 -0.54 8.22
N LEU A 18 -7.28 -0.12 6.94
CA LEU A 18 -7.65 -1.00 5.83
C LEU A 18 -6.64 -2.14 5.64
N THR A 19 -5.34 -1.85 5.77
CA THR A 19 -4.30 -2.89 5.72
C THR A 19 -4.47 -3.91 6.84
N TYR A 20 -4.66 -3.44 8.07
CA TYR A 20 -4.88 -4.31 9.21
C TYR A 20 -6.14 -5.18 9.04
N MET A 21 -7.25 -4.59 8.60
CA MET A 21 -8.51 -5.30 8.36
C MET A 21 -8.35 -6.40 7.30
N ASN A 22 -7.70 -6.10 6.18
CA ASN A 22 -7.45 -7.08 5.11
C ASN A 22 -6.55 -8.22 5.58
N LEU A 23 -5.46 -7.90 6.29
CA LEU A 23 -4.54 -8.91 6.85
C LEU A 23 -5.21 -9.77 7.93
N ARG A 24 -6.10 -9.20 8.74
CA ARG A 24 -6.86 -9.97 9.73
C ARG A 24 -7.86 -10.92 9.06
N ARG A 25 -8.52 -10.48 7.98
CA ARG A 25 -9.40 -11.34 7.18
C ARG A 25 -8.62 -12.49 6.52
N LEU A 26 -7.37 -12.25 6.12
CA LEU A 26 -6.47 -13.27 5.60
C LEU A 26 -6.21 -14.41 6.58
N LYS A 27 -6.09 -14.12 7.89
CA LYS A 27 -5.88 -15.14 8.94
C LYS A 27 -6.93 -16.27 8.91
N ASN A 28 -8.18 -15.96 8.54
CA ASN A 28 -9.29 -16.92 8.53
C ASN A 28 -9.76 -17.27 7.11
N SER A 29 -9.17 -16.69 6.07
CA SER A 29 -9.62 -16.87 4.69
C SER A 29 -9.07 -18.16 4.05
N LYS A 30 -9.93 -18.86 3.29
CA LYS A 30 -9.56 -19.93 2.34
C LYS A 30 -9.06 -19.40 0.99
N ALA A 31 -8.97 -18.07 0.81
CA ALA A 31 -8.56 -17.46 -0.45
C ALA A 31 -7.15 -17.89 -0.87
N ASP A 32 -6.94 -18.00 -2.18
CA ASP A 32 -5.65 -18.33 -2.77
C ASP A 32 -4.62 -17.22 -2.50
N LEU A 33 -3.71 -17.51 -1.56
CA LEU A 33 -2.64 -16.60 -1.17
C LEU A 33 -1.64 -16.37 -2.29
N ARG A 34 -1.47 -17.31 -3.23
CA ARG A 34 -0.56 -17.13 -4.38
C ARG A 34 -1.09 -16.08 -5.33
N GLN A 35 -2.39 -16.13 -5.63
CA GLN A 35 -3.03 -15.12 -6.47
C GLN A 35 -3.02 -13.75 -5.79
N LEU A 36 -3.32 -13.71 -4.47
CA LEU A 36 -3.29 -12.46 -3.73
C LEU A 36 -1.88 -11.86 -3.68
N LYS A 37 -0.84 -12.67 -3.43
CA LYS A 37 0.57 -12.27 -3.47
C LYS A 37 0.91 -11.58 -4.79
N LYS A 38 0.56 -12.19 -5.93
CA LYS A 38 0.78 -11.61 -7.27
C LYS A 38 0.06 -10.28 -7.44
N ARG A 39 -1.21 -10.19 -7.05
CA ARG A 39 -2.01 -8.95 -7.17
C ARG A 39 -1.42 -7.81 -6.33
N THR A 40 -1.04 -8.10 -5.08
CA THR A 40 -0.43 -7.10 -4.19
C THR A 40 0.96 -6.67 -4.66
N LEU A 41 1.74 -7.58 -5.25
CA LEU A 41 3.04 -7.25 -5.85
C LEU A 41 2.86 -6.31 -7.06
N LEU A 42 1.96 -6.66 -7.98
CA LEU A 42 1.65 -5.82 -9.14
C LEU A 42 1.18 -4.43 -8.70
N GLY A 43 0.26 -4.36 -7.73
CA GLY A 43 -0.18 -3.08 -7.16
C GLY A 43 0.96 -2.26 -6.56
N THR A 44 1.92 -2.91 -5.89
CA THR A 44 3.11 -2.25 -5.33
C THR A 44 4.01 -1.70 -6.43
N VAL A 45 4.28 -2.49 -7.48
CA VAL A 45 5.11 -2.07 -8.61
C VAL A 45 4.47 -0.92 -9.38
N VAL A 46 3.16 -0.99 -9.64
CA VAL A 46 2.42 0.08 -10.33
C VAL A 46 2.46 1.37 -9.51
N ALA A 47 2.19 1.30 -8.19
CA ALA A 47 2.26 2.47 -7.32
C ALA A 47 3.67 3.09 -7.31
N LEU A 48 4.71 2.25 -7.21
CA LEU A 48 6.10 2.69 -7.24
C LEU A 48 6.47 3.32 -8.59
N ALA A 49 6.07 2.72 -9.71
CA ALA A 49 6.33 3.27 -11.03
C ALA A 49 5.69 4.65 -11.21
N LEU A 50 4.43 4.81 -10.76
CA LEU A 50 3.75 6.10 -10.78
C LEU A 50 4.47 7.11 -9.87
N PHE A 51 4.91 6.71 -8.68
CA PHE A 51 5.70 7.58 -7.81
C PHE A 51 7.02 8.03 -8.46
N VAL A 52 7.75 7.13 -9.12
CA VAL A 52 8.99 7.44 -9.83
C VAL A 52 8.74 8.36 -11.03
N ILE A 53 7.68 8.13 -11.81
CA ILE A 53 7.27 9.04 -12.90
C ILE A 53 7.03 10.46 -12.33
N GLN A 54 6.38 10.57 -11.17
CA GLN A 54 6.14 11.87 -10.53
C GLN A 54 7.44 12.53 -10.05
N LEU A 55 8.40 11.77 -9.52
CA LEU A 55 9.72 12.28 -9.17
C LEU A 55 10.48 12.84 -10.38
N LEU A 56 10.40 12.16 -11.53
CA LEU A 56 11.18 12.50 -12.71
C LEU A 56 10.56 13.62 -13.57
N PHE A 57 9.24 13.63 -13.70
CA PHE A 57 8.55 14.50 -14.67
C PHE A 57 7.76 15.66 -14.03
N ARG A 58 7.67 15.76 -12.70
CA ARG A 58 6.80 16.76 -12.05
C ARG A 58 7.56 17.67 -11.08
N GLN A 59 7.99 18.81 -11.61
CA GLN A 59 8.75 19.85 -10.91
C GLN A 59 7.86 20.84 -10.11
N GLY A 60 7.01 20.38 -9.17
CA GLY A 60 6.39 21.38 -8.27
C GLY A 60 5.18 20.97 -7.45
N GLU A 61 4.50 19.87 -7.75
CA GLU A 61 3.29 19.49 -7.00
C GLU A 61 3.57 18.44 -5.92
N LEU A 62 4.04 18.92 -4.77
CA LEU A 62 4.28 18.13 -3.55
C LEU A 62 3.09 17.22 -3.17
N GLY A 63 1.85 17.64 -3.44
CA GLY A 63 0.65 16.86 -3.14
C GLY A 63 0.58 15.53 -3.89
N TYR A 64 0.93 15.51 -5.18
CA TYR A 64 0.95 14.27 -5.96
C TYR A 64 2.10 13.36 -5.55
N LEU A 65 3.27 13.94 -5.28
CA LEU A 65 4.42 13.19 -4.78
C LEU A 65 4.08 12.48 -3.46
N LEU A 66 3.45 13.21 -2.53
CA LEU A 66 2.98 12.68 -1.26
C LEU A 66 1.90 11.61 -1.46
N PHE A 67 0.92 11.85 -2.34
CA PHE A 67 -0.14 10.87 -2.62
C PHE A 67 0.43 9.55 -3.13
N PHE A 68 1.27 9.58 -4.18
CA PHE A 68 1.86 8.37 -4.74
C PHE A 68 2.90 7.73 -3.80
N GLY A 69 3.60 8.53 -2.99
CA GLY A 69 4.51 8.03 -1.95
C GLY A 69 3.76 7.23 -0.88
N VAL A 70 2.68 7.81 -0.33
CA VAL A 70 1.82 7.13 0.66
C VAL A 70 1.15 5.90 0.06
N MET A 71 0.68 5.97 -1.18
CA MET A 71 0.11 4.81 -1.89
C MET A 71 1.13 3.68 -2.08
N THR A 72 2.37 4.03 -2.45
CA THR A 72 3.47 3.07 -2.58
C THR A 72 3.74 2.37 -1.25
N LEU A 73 3.87 3.14 -0.16
CA LEU A 73 4.09 2.60 1.18
C LEU A 73 2.94 1.70 1.62
N PHE A 74 1.69 2.10 1.37
CA PHE A 74 0.51 1.29 1.68
C PHE A 74 0.53 -0.04 0.93
N MET A 75 0.76 -0.02 -0.39
CA MET A 75 0.79 -1.25 -1.17
C MET A 75 1.94 -2.17 -0.77
N ALA A 76 3.13 -1.61 -0.50
CA ALA A 76 4.27 -2.36 -0.01
C ALA A 76 3.98 -3.01 1.36
N ALA A 77 3.41 -2.26 2.31
CA ALA A 77 3.02 -2.80 3.61
C ALA A 77 1.99 -3.94 3.48
N HIS A 78 1.03 -3.78 2.56
CA HIS A 78 0.06 -4.81 2.25
C HIS A 78 0.72 -6.08 1.70
N TYR A 79 1.62 -5.92 0.73
CA TYR A 79 2.35 -7.02 0.12
C TYR A 79 3.20 -7.77 1.16
N ILE A 80 3.93 -7.05 2.01
CA ILE A 80 4.72 -7.64 3.11
C ILE A 80 3.82 -8.43 4.06
N GLY A 81 2.65 -7.89 4.41
CA GLY A 81 1.68 -8.60 5.24
C GLY A 81 1.19 -9.89 4.57
N VAL A 82 0.89 -9.85 3.27
CA VAL A 82 0.52 -11.05 2.51
C VAL A 82 1.66 -12.08 2.47
N LEU A 83 2.91 -11.64 2.26
CA LEU A 83 4.08 -12.51 2.30
C LEU A 83 4.25 -13.18 3.67
N TYR A 84 4.08 -12.44 4.75
CA TYR A 84 4.15 -12.97 6.11
C TYR A 84 3.11 -14.09 6.33
N TYR A 85 1.86 -13.87 5.93
CA TYR A 85 0.81 -14.88 6.03
C TYR A 85 0.99 -16.06 5.06
N SER A 86 1.49 -15.82 3.85
CA SER A 86 1.85 -16.86 2.88
C SER A 86 2.90 -17.80 3.46
N LYS A 87 4.01 -17.24 3.97
CA LYS A 87 5.10 -17.99 4.61
C LYS A 87 4.60 -18.79 5.81
N LYS A 88 3.78 -18.18 6.68
CA LYS A 88 3.21 -18.85 7.86
C LYS A 88 2.32 -20.05 7.51
N ARG A 89 1.74 -20.07 6.31
CA ARG A 89 0.86 -21.14 5.81
C ARG A 89 1.54 -22.10 4.83
N GLY A 90 2.85 -21.94 4.57
CA GLY A 90 3.62 -22.82 3.69
C GLY A 90 3.45 -22.58 2.19
N PHE A 91 3.03 -21.37 1.77
CA PHE A 91 2.85 -20.98 0.36
C PHE A 91 3.89 -19.98 -0.16
#